data_AF-A0A848YTV6-F1
#
_entry.id   AF-A0A848YTV6-F1
#
_cell.length_a   1.000
_cell.length_b   1.000
_cell.length_c   1.000
_cell.angle_alpha   90.00
_cell.angle_beta   90.00
_cell.angle_gamma   90.00
#
_symmetry.space_group_name_H-M   'P 1'
#
loop_
_entity.id
_entity.type
_entity.pdbx_description
1 polymer ?
#
loop_
_entity_poly.entity_id
_entity_poly.type
_entity_poly.pdbx_seq_one_letter_code
_entity_poly.pdbx_strand_id
1 'polypeptide(L)' 'MKGIIYSELVGFLDEQGGPSFTEEVLAGAELPHGGAFSRVSRYPWEQAVQVVTSASKISGADANDLCEEFGKFLFDRFT' A
#
# COMPACT_ATOMS: atom_id res chain seq x y z
N MET A 1 2.07 10.39 -7.34
CA MET A 1 1.09 9.29 -7.51
C MET A 1 -0.31 9.77 -7.10
N LYS A 2 -1.38 9.29 -7.75
CA LYS A 2 -2.78 9.64 -7.43
C LYS A 2 -3.21 8.96 -6.12
N GLY A 3 -3.99 9.66 -5.30
CA GLY A 3 -4.46 9.17 -4.00
C GLY A 3 -5.28 7.88 -4.08
N ILE A 4 -6.00 7.66 -5.19
CA ILE A 4 -6.71 6.39 -5.43
C ILE A 4 -5.79 5.18 -5.35
N ILE A 5 -4.53 5.29 -5.80
CA ILE A 5 -3.57 4.19 -5.73
C ILE A 5 -3.25 3.82 -4.29
N TYR A 6 -3.20 4.79 -3.37
CA TYR A 6 -2.98 4.51 -1.95
C TYR A 6 -4.22 3.88 -1.30
N SER A 7 -5.41 4.36 -1.64
CA SER A 7 -6.65 3.75 -1.14
C SER A 7 -6.78 2.29 -1.60
N GLU A 8 -6.41 1.99 -2.83
CA GLU A 8 -6.38 0.60 -3.32
C GLU A 8 -5.20 -0.19 -2.72
N LEU A 9 -4.04 0.42 -2.46
CA LEU A 9 -2.92 -0.26 -1.79
C LEU A 9 -3.29 -0.67 -0.36
N VAL A 10 -3.98 0.19 0.39
CA VAL A 10 -4.53 -0.16 1.71
C VAL A 10 -5.53 -1.31 1.59
N GLY A 11 -6.42 -1.28 0.60
CA GLY A 11 -7.36 -2.39 0.34
C GLY A 11 -6.66 -3.70 -0.02
N PHE A 12 -5.57 -3.64 -0.80
CA PHE A 12 -4.75 -4.80 -1.12
C PHE A 12 -4.10 -5.40 0.12
N LEU A 13 -3.53 -4.58 1.01
CA LEU A 13 -2.94 -5.05 2.27
C LEU A 13 -4.00 -5.69 3.19
N ASP A 14 -5.21 -5.12 3.23
CA ASP A 14 -6.34 -5.69 3.96
C ASP A 14 -6.74 -7.07 3.42
N GLU A 15 -6.72 -7.27 2.10
CA GLU A 15 -7.03 -8.58 1.50
C GLU A 15 -5.93 -9.62 1.75
N GLN A 16 -4.66 -9.20 1.79
CA GLN A 16 -3.52 -10.10 2.00
C GLN A 16 -3.33 -10.51 3.47
N GLY A 17 -3.45 -9.56 4.40
CA GLY A 17 -3.09 -9.76 5.81
C GLY A 17 -4.15 -9.31 6.81
N GLY A 18 -5.27 -8.75 6.35
CA GLY A 18 -6.31 -8.18 7.19
C GLY A 18 -5.96 -6.81 7.77
N PRO A 19 -6.93 -6.15 8.43
CA PRO A 19 -6.77 -4.77 8.91
C PRO A 19 -5.61 -4.59 9.90
N SER A 20 -5.35 -5.58 10.76
CA SER A 20 -4.25 -5.50 11.72
C SER A 20 -2.88 -5.47 11.05
N PHE A 21 -2.70 -6.22 9.96
CA PHE A 21 -1.47 -6.18 9.17
C PHE A 21 -1.31 -4.82 8.50
N THR A 22 -2.37 -4.29 7.87
CA THR A 22 -2.34 -2.98 7.22
C THR A 22 -1.94 -1.86 8.18
N GLU A 23 -2.51 -1.84 9.38
CA GLU A 23 -2.14 -0.85 10.40
C GLU A 23 -0.68 -0.98 10.82
N GLU A 24 -0.16 -2.20 10.98
CA GLU A 24 1.26 -2.45 11.27
C GLU A 24 2.16 -1.94 10.14
N VAL A 25 1.79 -2.22 8.89
CA VAL A 25 2.51 -1.73 7.70
C VAL A 25 2.54 -0.20 7.67
N LEU A 26 1.40 0.46 7.85
CA LEU A 26 1.30 1.92 7.80
C LEU A 26 2.06 2.58 8.94
N ALA A 27 2.04 1.99 10.15
CA ALA A 27 2.84 2.46 11.28
C ALA A 27 4.35 2.34 11.01
N GLY A 28 4.79 1.29 10.33
CA GLY A 28 6.19 1.06 9.96
C GLY A 28 6.69 1.84 8.73
N ALA A 29 5.79 2.45 7.95
CA ALA A 29 6.12 3.11 6.69
C ALA A 29 6.66 4.55 6.86
N GLU A 30 6.68 5.10 8.08
CA GLU A 30 7.22 6.44 8.39
C GLU A 30 6.65 7.56 7.48
N LEU A 31 5.34 7.51 7.26
CA LEU A 31 4.64 8.42 6.34
C LEU A 31 4.36 9.79 6.97
N PRO A 32 4.42 10.89 6.18
CA PRO A 32 3.93 12.19 6.63
C PRO A 32 2.45 12.11 7.03
N HIS A 33 2.11 12.75 8.15
CA HIS A 33 0.74 12.81 8.67
C HIS A 33 0.09 11.43 8.94
N GLY A 34 0.88 10.38 9.16
CA GLY A 34 0.37 9.06 9.55
C GLY A 34 -0.36 8.30 8.45
N GLY A 35 -0.11 8.61 7.18
CA GLY A 35 -0.67 7.84 6.05
C GLY A 35 -2.14 8.12 5.74
N ALA A 36 -2.66 9.28 6.10
CA ALA A 36 -4.01 9.70 5.72
C ALA A 36 -4.09 10.10 4.23
N PHE A 37 -4.67 9.24 3.40
CA PHE A 37 -4.80 9.45 1.95
C PHE A 37 -6.25 9.77 1.52
N SER A 38 -6.40 10.77 0.66
CA SER A 38 -7.65 11.09 -0.03
C SER A 38 -7.57 10.66 -1.50
N ARG A 39 -8.60 9.96 -2.00
CA ARG A 39 -8.64 9.38 -3.36
C ARG A 39 -8.34 10.38 -4.48
N VAL A 40 -8.79 11.64 -4.34
CA VAL A 40 -8.66 12.66 -5.39
C VAL A 40 -7.33 13.43 -5.36
N SER A 41 -6.59 13.33 -4.26
CA SER A 41 -5.33 14.06 -4.03
C SER A 41 -4.14 13.46 -4.78
N ARG A 42 -2.99 14.13 -4.69
CA ARG A 42 -1.70 13.62 -5.20
C ARG A 42 -0.69 13.58 -4.06
N TYR A 43 0.11 12.52 -4.03
CA TYR A 43 1.14 12.27 -3.03
C TYR A 43 2.47 11.88 -3.73
N PRO A 44 3.64 12.10 -3.12
CA PRO A 44 4.93 11.63 -3.64
C PRO A 44 4.96 10.11 -3.78
N TRP A 45 5.44 9.60 -4.92
CA TRP A 45 5.42 8.15 -5.21
C TRP A 45 6.27 7.33 -4.24
N GLU A 46 7.28 7.96 -3.65
CA GLU A 46 8.15 7.42 -2.62
C GLU A 46 7.35 6.90 -1.42
N GLN A 47 6.21 7.52 -1.09
CA GLN A 47 5.33 7.05 -0.02
C GLN A 47 4.71 5.67 -0.32
N ALA A 48 4.42 5.35 -1.58
CA ALA A 48 3.95 4.01 -1.93
C ALA A 48 5.08 2.99 -1.78
N VAL A 49 6.32 3.37 -2.13
CA VAL A 49 7.51 2.52 -1.92
C VAL A 49 7.77 2.28 -0.44
N GLN A 50 7.60 3.30 0.41
CA GLN A 50 7.71 3.15 1.86
C GLN A 50 6.71 2.12 2.39
N VAL A 51 5.44 2.17 1.94
CA VAL A 51 4.41 1.20 2.31
C VAL A 51 4.77 -0.21 1.86
N VAL A 52 5.13 -0.41 0.58
CA VAL A 52 5.51 -1.74 0.07
C VAL A 52 6.76 -2.28 0.75
N THR A 53 7.74 -1.41 1.04
CA THR A 53 8.95 -1.80 1.78
C THR A 53 8.63 -2.23 3.21
N SER A 54 7.73 -1.51 3.89
CA SER A 54 7.24 -1.88 5.22
C SER A 54 6.51 -3.23 5.18
N ALA A 55 5.61 -3.41 4.21
CA ALA A 55 4.88 -4.66 4.00
C ALA A 55 5.83 -5.85 3.76
N SER A 56 6.83 -5.69 2.91
CA SER A 56 7.85 -6.71 2.64
C SER A 56 8.63 -7.09 3.91
N LYS A 57 9.03 -6.10 4.73
CA LYS A 57 9.74 -6.36 6.00
C LYS A 57 8.90 -7.14 7.00
N ILE A 58 7.62 -6.80 7.13
CA ILE A 58 6.71 -7.41 8.12
C ILE A 58 6.27 -8.81 7.67
N SER A 59 5.89 -8.96 6.41
CA SER A 59 5.40 -10.24 5.86
C SER A 59 6.52 -11.23 5.50
N GLY A 60 7.73 -10.73 5.24
CA GLY A 60 8.83 -11.51 4.68
C GLY A 60 8.73 -11.78 3.17
N ALA A 61 7.69 -11.26 2.50
CA ALA A 61 7.53 -11.38 1.05
C ALA A 61 8.52 -10.48 0.29
N ASP A 62 8.89 -10.86 -0.94
CA ASP A 62 9.71 -10.01 -1.81
C ASP A 62 8.92 -8.77 -2.23
N ALA A 63 9.56 -7.61 -2.23
CA ALA A 63 8.89 -6.36 -2.59
C ALA A 63 8.44 -6.32 -4.06
N ASN A 64 9.14 -7.02 -4.97
CA ASN A 64 8.74 -7.11 -6.36
C ASN A 64 7.50 -7.97 -6.53
N ASP A 65 7.42 -9.08 -5.80
CA ASP A 65 6.23 -9.95 -5.80
C ASP A 65 5.01 -9.18 -5.31
N LEU A 66 5.15 -8.40 -4.21
CA LEU A 66 4.09 -7.52 -3.71
C LEU A 66 3.67 -6.46 -4.74
N CYS A 67 4.61 -5.90 -5.50
CA CYS A 67 4.29 -4.94 -6.57
C CYS A 67 3.53 -5.60 -7.72
N GLU A 68 3.92 -6.82 -8.11
CA GLU A 68 3.23 -7.57 -9.16
C GLU A 68 1.81 -7.96 -8.73
N GLU A 69 1.65 -8.48 -7.52
CA GLU A 69 0.35 -8.82 -6.95
C GLU A 69 -0.56 -7.61 -6.79
N PHE A 70 -0.02 -6.48 -6.32
CA PHE A 70 -0.77 -5.23 -6.28
C PHE A 70 -1.20 -4.78 -7.67
N GLY A 71 -0.34 -4.93 -8.68
CA GLY A 71 -0.69 -4.64 -10.08
C GLY A 71 -1.86 -5.51 -10.59
N LYS A 72 -1.86 -6.81 -10.27
CA LYS A 72 -2.96 -7.73 -10.59
C LYS A 72 -4.25 -7.31 -9.88
N PHE A 73 -4.17 -6.99 -8.60
CA PHE A 73 -5.28 -6.48 -7.80
C PHE A 73 -5.91 -5.21 -8.42
N LEU A 74 -5.08 -4.27 -8.89
CA LEU A 74 -5.58 -3.06 -9.56
C LEU A 74 -6.31 -3.35 -10.86
N PHE A 75 -5.90 -4.40 -11.60
CA PHE A 75 -6.56 -4.78 -12.84
C PHE A 75 -8.00 -5.22 -12.57
N ASP A 76 -8.25 -5.97 -11.50
CA ASP A 76 -9.60 -6.37 -11.10
C ASP A 76 -10.45 -5.20 -10.58
N ARG A 77 -9.82 -4.19 -9.98
CA ARG A 77 -10.51 -3.02 -9.39
C ARG A 77 -10.85 -1.91 -10.37
N PHE A 78 -10.07 -1.75 -11.44
CA PHE A 78 -10.22 -0.66 -12.41
C PHE A 78 -10.78 -1.08 -13.76
N THR A 79 -11.20 -2.34 -13.90
CA THR A 79 -11.98 -2.82 -15.05
C THR A 79 -13.45 -2.40 -14.91
#